data_AF-A0A2A2FMS7-F1
#
_entry.id   AF-A0A2A2FMS7-F1
#
_cell.length_a   1.000
_cell.length_b   1.000
_cell.length_c   1.000
_cell.angle_alpha   90.00
_cell.angle_beta   90.00
_cell.angle_gamma   90.00
#
_symmetry.space_group_name_H-M   'P 1'
#
loop_
_entity.id
_entity.type
_entity.pdbx_description
1 polymer ?
#
loop_
_entity_poly.entity_id
_entity_poly.type
_entity_poly.pdbx_seq_one_letter_code
_entity_poly.pdbx_strand_id
1 'polypeptide(L)' 'MTSQTNGQFDRTPLIAGNWKMNMDHAQAITLLQKLAWTLDDAKHDYSRAEVAVFPPFTDL' A
#
# COMPACT_ATOMS: atom_id res chain seq x y z
N MET A 1 15.93 1.82 -9.49
CA MET A 1 15.85 3.30 -9.51
C MET A 1 15.23 3.80 -8.21
N THR A 2 15.98 3.78 -7.11
CA THR A 2 15.69 4.52 -5.88
C THR A 2 17.03 5.06 -5.41
N SER A 3 17.39 6.24 -5.92
CA SER A 3 18.60 6.93 -5.48
C SER A 3 18.35 7.55 -4.11
N GLN A 4 19.42 7.55 -3.30
CA GLN A 4 19.42 8.19 -1.99
C GLN A 4 20.57 9.17 -1.92
N THR A 5 20.28 10.38 -1.48
CA THR A 5 21.28 11.41 -1.19
C THR A 5 21.28 11.67 0.31
N ASN A 6 22.44 11.56 0.96
CA ASN A 6 22.58 11.76 2.42
C ASN A 6 21.62 10.92 3.29
N GLY A 7 21.27 9.71 2.85
CA GLY A 7 20.37 8.79 3.58
C GLY A 7 18.88 9.12 3.46
N GLN A 8 18.49 10.12 2.66
CA GLN A 8 17.10 10.36 2.25
C GLN A 8 16.87 9.89 0.83
N PHE A 9 15.65 9.38 0.56
CA PHE A 9 15.24 9.06 -0.80
C PHE A 9 14.98 10.34 -1.60
N ASP A 10 15.51 10.40 -2.83
CA ASP A 10 15.32 11.57 -3.70
C ASP A 10 13.87 11.70 -4.19
N ARG A 11 13.08 10.62 -4.10
CA ARG A 11 11.65 10.56 -4.40
C ARG A 11 10.97 9.68 -3.36
N THR A 12 9.76 10.03 -2.96
CA THR A 12 8.96 9.17 -2.08
C THR A 12 8.74 7.82 -2.76
N PRO A 13 9.20 6.70 -2.16
CA PRO A 13 8.90 5.37 -2.66
C PRO A 13 7.39 5.12 -2.59
N LEU A 14 6.83 4.49 -3.64
CA LEU A 14 5.43 4.06 -3.68
C LEU A 14 5.36 2.54 -3.80
N ILE A 15 4.64 1.90 -2.89
CA ILE A 15 4.29 0.48 -2.94
C ILE A 15 2.84 0.38 -3.46
N ALA A 16 2.69 -0.11 -4.68
CA ALA A 16 1.41 -0.22 -5.38
C ALA A 16 0.90 -1.67 -5.40
N GLY A 17 -0.15 -1.97 -4.62
CA GLY A 17 -0.84 -3.25 -4.60
C GLY A 17 -1.94 -3.32 -5.66
N ASN A 18 -1.62 -3.81 -6.86
CA ASN A 18 -2.60 -4.01 -7.93
C ASN A 18 -3.36 -5.33 -7.75
N TRP A 19 -4.64 -5.25 -7.40
CA TRP A 19 -5.51 -6.41 -7.18
C TRP A 19 -5.92 -7.07 -8.49
N LYS A 20 -5.80 -6.35 -9.62
CA LYS A 20 -6.25 -6.79 -10.94
C LYS A 20 -7.74 -7.15 -10.89
N MET A 21 -8.14 -8.27 -11.49
CA MET A 21 -9.51 -8.80 -11.46
C MET A 21 -9.59 -9.96 -10.47
N ASN A 22 -9.42 -9.65 -9.18
CA ASN A 22 -9.50 -10.62 -8.08
C ASN A 22 -10.34 -10.04 -6.96
N MET A 23 -10.89 -10.95 -6.14
CA MET A 23 -11.73 -10.68 -4.97
C MET A 23 -13.14 -10.19 -5.32
N ASP A 24 -14.04 -10.38 -4.36
CA ASP A 24 -15.31 -9.69 -4.27
C ASP A 24 -15.23 -8.56 -3.22
N HIS A 25 -16.25 -7.70 -3.16
CA HIS A 25 -16.28 -6.55 -2.26
C HIS A 25 -16.07 -6.90 -0.78
N ALA A 26 -16.53 -8.07 -0.31
CA ALA A 26 -16.39 -8.47 1.10
C ALA A 26 -14.95 -8.92 1.40
N GLN A 27 -14.33 -9.66 0.48
CA GLN A 27 -12.93 -10.04 0.52
C GLN A 27 -12.01 -8.81 0.46
N ALA A 28 -12.32 -7.84 -0.41
CA ALA A 28 -11.62 -6.57 -0.52
C ALA A 28 -11.59 -5.79 0.80
N ILE A 29 -12.74 -5.63 1.46
CA ILE A 29 -12.85 -4.96 2.77
C ILE A 29 -11.98 -5.67 3.81
N THR A 30 -12.08 -7.00 3.88
CA THR A 30 -11.35 -7.80 4.86
C THR A 30 -9.84 -7.69 4.64
N LEU A 31 -9.38 -7.74 3.38
CA LEU A 31 -7.98 -7.59 3.03
C LEU A 31 -7.46 -6.19 3.37
N LEU A 32 -8.22 -5.15 3.04
CA LEU A 32 -7.83 -3.76 3.34
C LEU A 32 -7.74 -3.50 4.84
N GLN A 33 -8.71 -3.98 5.62
CA GLN A 33 -8.69 -3.89 7.08
C GLN A 33 -7.46 -4.58 7.67
N LYS A 34 -7.20 -5.81 7.24
CA LYS A 34 -6.02 -6.56 7.69
C LYS A 34 -4.72 -5.85 7.32
N LEU A 35 -4.64 -5.29 6.10
CA LEU A 35 -3.47 -4.52 5.66
C LEU A 35 -3.23 -3.30 6.56
N ALA A 36 -4.28 -2.51 6.81
CA ALA A 36 -4.19 -1.31 7.66
C ALA A 36 -3.70 -1.66 9.07
N TRP A 37 -4.27 -2.68 9.71
CA TRP A 37 -3.82 -3.12 11.04
C TRP A 37 -2.40 -3.66 11.05
N THR A 38 -2.03 -4.46 10.03
CA THR A 38 -0.66 -5.00 9.95
C THR A 38 0.38 -3.90 9.79
N LEU A 39 0.06 -2.82 9.06
CA LEU A 39 0.94 -1.65 8.93
C LEU A 39 1.06 -0.87 10.24
N ASP A 40 -0.04 -0.71 10.97
CA ASP A 40 -0.04 -0.06 12.29
C ASP A 40 0.78 -0.85 13.32
N ASP A 41 0.57 -2.16 13.41
CA ASP A 41 1.35 -3.08 14.25
C ASP A 41 2.85 -3.01 13.93
N ALA A 42 3.19 -2.87 12.65
CA ALA A 42 4.57 -2.72 12.18
C ALA A 42 5.13 -1.30 12.37
N LYS A 43 4.33 -0.35 12.88
CA LYS A 43 4.67 1.09 13.01
C LYS A 43 5.17 1.67 11.68
N HIS A 44 4.47 1.34 10.60
CA HIS A 44 4.84 1.79 9.25
C HIS A 44 4.92 3.32 9.17
N ASP A 45 6.02 3.83 8.64
CA ASP A 45 6.25 5.25 8.44
C ASP A 45 5.87 5.66 7.01
N TYR A 46 4.71 6.29 6.87
CA TYR A 46 4.21 6.78 5.58
C TYR A 46 5.05 7.92 4.97
N SER A 47 5.90 8.59 5.76
CA SER A 47 6.86 9.57 5.21
C SER A 47 8.04 8.88 4.49
N ARG A 48 8.31 7.62 4.84
CA ARG A 48 9.39 6.82 4.25
C ARG A 48 8.93 6.07 3.01
N ALA A 49 7.69 5.60 2.97
CA ALA A 49 7.11 4.96 1.79
C ALA A 49 5.58 5.05 1.79
N GLU A 50 5.04 5.49 0.67
CA GLU A 50 3.60 5.51 0.41
C GLU A 50 3.10 4.10 0.04
N VAL A 51 1.86 3.81 0.41
CA VAL A 51 1.19 2.54 0.11
C VAL A 51 -0.15 2.86 -0.57
N ALA A 52 -0.39 2.27 -1.73
CA ALA A 52 -1.65 2.40 -2.46
C ALA A 52 -2.15 1.03 -2.90
N VAL A 53 -3.47 0.82 -2.86
CA VAL A 53 -4.12 -0.36 -3.42
C VAL A 53 -4.95 0.03 -4.64
N PHE A 54 -4.96 -0.83 -5.66
CA PHE A 54 -5.73 -0.64 -6.90
C PHE A 54 -6.74 -1.79 -7.03
N PRO A 55 -7.94 -1.65 -6.42
CA PRO A 55 -9.02 -2.61 -6.52
C PRO A 55 -9.64 -2.72 -7.92
N PRO A 56 -10.34 -3.82 -8.26
CA PRO A 56 -11.31 -3.84 -9.34
C PRO A 56 -12.40 -2.78 -9.11
N PHE A 57 -13.04 -2.32 -10.20
CA PHE A 57 -14.06 -1.27 -10.12
C PHE A 57 -15.23 -1.58 -9.17
N THR A 58 -15.59 -2.85 -9.01
CA THR A 58 -16.70 -3.28 -8.15
C THR A 58 -16.41 -3.20 -6.66
N ASP A 59 -15.15 -2.99 -6.29
CA ASP A 59 -14.72 -2.99 -4.89
C ASP A 59 -14.31 -1.57 -4.40
N LEU A 60 -14.51 -0.54 -5.24
CA LEU A 60 -14.37 0.89 -4.92
C LEU A 60 -15.65 1.44 -4.27
#